data_AF-A0A1G2YVC9-F1
#
_entry.id   AF-A0A1G2YVC9-F1
#
_cell.length_a   1.000
_cell.length_b   1.000
_cell.length_c   1.000
_cell.angle_alpha   90.00
_cell.angle_beta   90.00
_cell.angle_gamma   90.00
#
_symmetry.space_group_name_H-M   'P 1'
#
loop_
_entity.id
_entity.type
_entity.pdbx_description
1 polymer ?
#
loop_
_entity_poly.entity_id
_entity_poly.type
_entity_poly.pdbx_seq_one_letter_code
_entity_poly.pdbx_strand_id
1 'polypeptide(L)'
;MIELKGIETERRKHYFFLNPYEDAAFTRCPKCENNTKIRKFPLVIHIDPQQLLLLNKKCRYCVKCDLIIAKKSELESLIVVIFEQSKPEIIGNDYLVMGVAERRDWLDSKKGKMPQSETIERMLVFKDVLNFEPVHAGWYREGENEGSRRRRKR
;
A
#
# COMPACT_ATOMS: atom_id res chain seq x y z
N MET A 1 19.21 -14.77 15.87
CA MET A 1 17.87 -15.33 15.58
C MET A 1 16.88 -14.53 16.38
N ILE A 2 16.23 -13.54 15.77
CA ILE A 2 15.18 -12.77 16.44
C ILE A 2 13.88 -13.53 16.17
N GLU A 3 13.41 -14.27 17.18
CA GLU A 3 12.08 -14.86 17.15
C GLU A 3 11.05 -13.73 17.14
N LEU A 4 10.44 -13.48 15.98
CA LEU A 4 9.22 -12.71 15.86
C LEU A 4 8.10 -13.51 16.52
N LYS A 5 7.99 -13.42 17.85
CA LYS A 5 6.85 -13.96 18.61
C LYS A 5 5.57 -13.49 17.95
N GLY A 6 4.69 -14.46 17.68
CA GLY A 6 3.57 -14.37 16.76
C GLY A 6 2.87 -13.02 16.73
N ILE A 7 2.79 -12.44 15.53
CA ILE A 7 1.86 -11.36 15.24
C ILE A 7 0.46 -11.94 15.45
N GLU A 8 -0.11 -11.72 16.63
CA GLU A 8 -1.49 -12.04 16.97
C GLU A 8 -2.41 -11.60 15.83
N THR A 9 -3.33 -12.48 15.43
CA THR A 9 -4.27 -12.31 14.31
C THR A 9 -5.05 -10.99 14.38
N GLU A 10 -5.16 -10.38 15.55
CA GLU A 10 -5.83 -9.10 15.82
C GLU A 10 -5.10 -7.87 15.23
N ARG A 11 -3.80 -7.98 14.91
CA ARG A 11 -3.03 -6.86 14.32
C ARG A 11 -3.01 -6.87 12.79
N ARG A 12 -3.70 -7.83 12.15
CA ARG A 12 -3.79 -7.89 10.69
C ARG A 12 -4.96 -7.07 10.17
N LYS A 13 -4.68 -6.02 9.39
CA LYS A 13 -5.71 -5.12 8.85
C LYS A 13 -5.43 -4.76 7.41
N HIS A 14 -6.51 -4.58 6.66
CA HIS A 14 -6.51 -4.22 5.24
C HIS A 14 -5.85 -5.28 4.34
N TYR A 15 -6.38 -5.43 3.14
CA TYR A 15 -5.64 -5.99 2.01
C TYR A 15 -4.81 -4.87 1.38
N PHE A 16 -3.66 -5.21 0.81
CA PHE A 16 -2.81 -4.24 0.15
C PHE A 16 -2.50 -4.65 -1.28
N PHE A 17 -2.42 -3.67 -2.17
CA PHE A 17 -1.91 -3.82 -3.53
C PHE A 17 -1.01 -2.63 -3.85
N LEU A 18 0.24 -2.93 -4.18
CA LEU A 18 1.18 -1.95 -4.72
C LEU A 18 1.00 -1.93 -6.24
N ASN A 19 0.28 -0.92 -6.73
CA ASN A 19 -0.03 -0.76 -8.14
C ASN A 19 1.22 -0.37 -8.95
N PRO A 20 1.75 -1.25 -9.83
CA PRO A 20 2.92 -0.95 -10.66
C PRO A 20 2.57 -0.16 -11.93
N TYR A 21 1.29 -0.02 -12.28
CA TYR A 21 0.85 0.55 -13.55
C TYR A 21 0.74 2.07 -13.47
N GLU A 22 1.28 2.74 -14.48
CA GLU A 22 1.27 4.20 -14.56
C GLU A 22 -0.09 4.76 -14.97
N ASP A 23 -0.76 4.07 -15.88
CA ASP A 23 -1.99 4.45 -16.54
C ASP A 23 -3.25 3.91 -15.83
N ALA A 24 -3.12 2.87 -14.99
CA ALA A 24 -4.23 2.32 -14.24
C ALA A 24 -4.40 2.99 -12.86
N ALA A 25 -5.38 3.89 -12.74
CA ALA A 25 -5.64 4.62 -11.49
C ALA A 25 -6.49 3.84 -10.45
N PHE A 26 -7.05 2.67 -10.81
CA PHE A 26 -7.94 1.85 -9.98
C PHE A 26 -9.06 2.64 -9.29
N THR A 27 -9.78 3.48 -10.06
CA THR A 27 -10.99 4.20 -9.60
C THR A 27 -12.14 3.25 -9.23
N ARG A 28 -12.08 2.02 -9.77
CA ARG A 28 -12.92 0.88 -9.43
C ARG A 28 -12.07 -0.21 -8.77
N CYS A 29 -12.64 -0.87 -7.77
CA CYS A 29 -11.96 -1.93 -7.05
C CYS A 29 -11.82 -3.16 -7.95
N PRO A 30 -10.61 -3.72 -8.12
CA PRO A 30 -10.41 -4.89 -8.99
C PRO A 30 -11.04 -6.17 -8.43
N LYS A 31 -11.36 -6.21 -7.13
CA LYS A 31 -11.98 -7.37 -6.47
C LYS A 31 -13.52 -7.37 -6.51
N CYS A 32 -14.15 -6.19 -6.57
CA CYS A 32 -15.62 -6.11 -6.45
C CYS A 32 -16.30 -5.02 -7.29
N GLU A 33 -15.54 -4.31 -8.13
CA GLU A 33 -15.99 -3.26 -9.06
C GLU A 33 -16.67 -2.03 -8.42
N ASN A 34 -16.72 -1.94 -7.08
CA ASN A 34 -17.20 -0.74 -6.40
C ASN A 34 -16.20 0.42 -6.55
N ASN A 35 -16.73 1.64 -6.44
CA ASN A 35 -15.90 2.85 -6.44
C ASN A 35 -14.88 2.81 -5.29
N THR A 36 -13.63 3.12 -5.61
CA THR A 36 -12.59 3.38 -4.61
C THR A 36 -12.62 4.86 -4.20
N LYS A 37 -12.33 5.13 -2.94
CA LYS A 37 -12.22 6.48 -2.39
C LYS A 37 -10.75 6.85 -2.26
N ILE A 38 -10.43 8.14 -2.31
CA ILE A 38 -9.09 8.63 -1.95
C ILE A 38 -9.04 8.80 -0.43
N ARG A 39 -8.05 8.17 0.21
CA ARG A 39 -7.81 8.22 1.65
C ARG A 39 -6.30 8.30 1.93
N LYS A 40 -5.93 8.92 3.04
CA LYS A 40 -4.54 8.98 3.50
C LYS A 40 -4.28 7.82 4.46
N PHE A 41 -3.20 7.08 4.23
CA PHE A 41 -2.74 5.99 5.09
C PHE A 41 -1.27 6.24 5.48
N PRO A 42 -0.94 6.19 6.78
CA PRO A 42 0.44 6.12 7.23
C PRO A 42 1.02 4.74 6.92
N LEU A 43 1.69 4.61 5.78
CA LEU A 43 2.35 3.38 5.36
C LEU A 43 3.65 3.20 6.14
N VAL A 44 3.86 2.00 6.68
CA VAL A 44 5.14 1.59 7.29
C VAL A 44 5.94 0.86 6.22
N ILE A 45 7.09 1.44 5.85
CA ILE A 45 7.93 0.96 4.75
C ILE A 45 9.30 0.63 5.34
N HIS A 46 9.75 -0.60 5.11
CA HIS A 46 11.13 -0.99 5.33
C HIS A 46 11.91 -0.80 4.03
N ILE A 47 13.05 -0.13 4.10
CA ILE A 47 13.98 0.04 2.99
C ILE A 47 15.29 -0.62 3.40
N ASP A 48 15.76 -1.55 2.58
CA ASP A 48 16.97 -2.29 2.86
C ASP A 48 18.20 -1.35 2.88
N PRO A 49 19.18 -1.57 3.77
CA PRO A 49 19.24 -2.69 4.72
C PRO A 49 18.58 -2.44 6.09
N GLN A 50 18.36 -1.20 6.54
CA GLN A 50 17.96 -0.92 7.93
C GLN A 50 17.10 0.35 8.13
N GLN A 51 16.51 0.93 7.09
CA GLN A 51 15.75 2.17 7.24
C GLN A 51 14.25 1.90 7.33
N LEU A 52 13.61 2.37 8.41
CA LEU A 52 12.16 2.44 8.51
C LEU A 52 11.68 3.84 8.06
N LEU A 53 10.66 3.87 7.21
CA LEU A 53 9.99 5.09 6.77
C LEU A 53 8.50 5.01 7.08
N LEU A 54 7.98 6.05 7.75
CA LEU A 54 6.56 6.20 8.02
C LEU A 54 5.95 7.32 7.17
N LEU A 55 5.25 6.93 6.11
CA LEU A 55 4.80 7.86 5.07
C LEU A 55 3.28 7.97 5.01
N ASN A 56 2.73 9.16 5.27
CA ASN A 56 1.30 9.41 5.15
C ASN A 56 0.87 9.67 3.70
N LYS A 57 0.67 8.57 2.95
CA LYS A 57 0.41 8.57 1.52
C LYS A 57 -1.07 8.62 1.20
N LYS A 58 -1.46 9.40 0.18
CA LYS A 58 -2.79 9.29 -0.44
C LYS A 58 -2.85 8.00 -1.28
N CYS A 59 -3.80 7.14 -0.99
CA CYS A 59 -4.05 5.87 -1.66
C CYS A 59 -5.52 5.78 -2.12
N ARG A 60 -5.79 4.90 -3.07
CA ARG A 60 -7.17 4.46 -3.36
C ARG A 60 -7.57 3.41 -2.33
N TYR A 61 -8.83 3.42 -1.92
CA TYR A 61 -9.35 2.55 -0.88
C TYR A 61 -10.74 2.03 -1.21
N CYS A 62 -10.91 0.72 -1.20
CA CYS A 62 -12.21 0.09 -1.32
C CYS A 62 -12.77 -0.23 0.07
N VAL A 63 -13.86 0.45 0.46
CA VAL A 63 -14.52 0.22 1.76
C VAL A 63 -15.10 -1.20 1.85
N LYS A 64 -15.64 -1.74 0.76
CA LYS A 64 -16.29 -3.06 0.75
C LYS A 64 -15.28 -4.21 0.92
N CYS A 65 -14.13 -4.10 0.26
CA CYS A 65 -13.10 -5.14 0.29
C CYS A 65 -12.01 -4.91 1.32
N ASP A 66 -12.03 -3.78 2.03
CA ASP A 66 -10.97 -3.37 2.94
C ASP A 66 -9.59 -3.31 2.22
N LEU A 67 -9.57 -2.91 0.95
CA LEU A 67 -8.38 -2.96 0.07
C LEU A 67 -7.78 -1.56 -0.10
N ILE A 68 -6.51 -1.43 0.28
CA ILE A 68 -5.66 -0.27 0.04
C ILE A 68 -4.87 -0.49 -1.25
N ILE A 69 -4.90 0.49 -2.15
CA ILE A 69 -4.15 0.48 -3.40
C ILE A 69 -3.23 1.71 -3.42
N ALA A 70 -1.94 1.48 -3.32
CA ALA A 70 -0.91 2.51 -3.39
C ALA A 70 -0.25 2.50 -4.77
N LYS A 71 -0.12 3.66 -5.41
CA LYS A 71 0.60 3.79 -6.70
C LYS A 71 2.11 3.75 -6.44
N LYS A 72 2.81 2.83 -7.11
CA LYS A 72 4.25 2.56 -6.92
C LYS A 72 5.12 3.77 -7.25
N SER A 73 4.95 4.39 -8.42
CA SER A 73 5.76 5.55 -8.81
C SER A 73 5.58 6.77 -7.92
N GLU A 74 4.36 7.03 -7.44
CA GLU A 74 4.13 8.09 -6.46
C GLU A 74 4.77 7.78 -5.10
N LEU A 75 4.87 6.50 -4.72
CA LEU A 75 5.54 6.07 -3.50
C LEU A 75 7.06 6.28 -3.63
N GLU A 76 7.65 5.80 -4.72
CA GLU A 76 9.08 5.91 -4.99
C GLU A 76 9.53 7.36 -5.13
N SER A 77 8.74 8.18 -5.82
CA SER A 77 9.01 9.63 -5.92
C SER A 77 9.05 10.30 -4.55
N LEU A 78 8.19 9.88 -3.61
CA LEU A 78 8.21 10.41 -2.24
C LEU A 78 9.42 9.90 -1.44
N ILE A 79 9.86 8.66 -1.66
CA ILE A 79 11.08 8.13 -1.05
C ILE A 79 12.29 8.96 -1.49
N VAL A 80 12.42 9.25 -2.80
CA VAL A 80 13.48 10.12 -3.33
C VAL A 80 13.46 11.48 -2.64
N VAL A 81 12.31 12.17 -2.65
CA VAL A 81 12.18 13.51 -2.04
C VAL A 81 12.57 13.53 -0.55
N ILE A 82 12.29 12.45 0.19
CA ILE A 82 12.60 12.37 1.62
C ILE A 82 14.09 12.14 1.88
N PHE A 83 14.75 11.32 1.06
CA PHE A 83 16.12 10.89 1.31
C PHE A 83 17.18 11.60 0.49
N GLU A 84 16.80 12.36 -0.55
CA GLU A 84 17.71 13.05 -1.47
C GLU A 84 18.78 13.88 -0.75
N GLN A 85 18.41 14.58 0.33
CA GLN A 85 19.35 15.42 1.09
C GLN A 85 20.02 14.71 2.26
N SER A 86 19.38 13.70 2.84
CA SER A 86 19.79 13.16 4.15
C SER A 86 20.56 11.85 4.03
N LYS A 87 20.11 10.96 3.12
CA LYS A 87 20.67 9.61 2.91
C LYS A 87 20.45 9.18 1.45
N PRO A 88 21.08 9.85 0.47
CA PRO A 88 20.88 9.54 -0.94
C PRO A 88 21.24 8.10 -1.30
N GLU A 89 22.11 7.44 -0.52
CA GLU A 89 22.50 6.03 -0.67
C GLU A 89 21.34 5.02 -0.48
N ILE A 90 20.20 5.46 0.05
CA ILE A 90 18.99 4.64 0.21
C ILE A 90 18.14 4.65 -1.08
N ILE A 91 18.33 5.65 -1.94
CA ILE A 91 17.54 5.80 -3.16
C ILE A 91 17.88 4.68 -4.13
N GLY A 92 16.85 3.96 -4.58
CA GLY A 92 17.01 2.81 -5.49
C GLY A 92 17.15 1.46 -4.78
N ASN A 93 17.21 1.45 -3.45
CA ASN A 93 17.21 0.20 -2.69
C ASN A 93 15.84 -0.48 -2.73
N ASP A 94 15.87 -1.80 -2.53
CA ASP A 94 14.67 -2.60 -2.34
C ASP A 94 13.90 -2.14 -1.10
N TYR A 95 12.57 -2.24 -1.18
CA TYR A 95 11.69 -1.86 -0.09
C TYR A 95 10.49 -2.78 0.01
N LEU A 96 9.96 -2.87 1.23
CA LEU A 96 8.76 -3.62 1.57
C LEU A 96 7.78 -2.72 2.33
N VAL A 97 6.55 -2.62 1.83
CA VAL A 97 5.46 -2.00 2.59
C VAL A 97 4.90 -3.04 3.55
N MET A 98 5.26 -2.93 4.82
CA MET A 98 4.95 -3.95 5.84
C MET A 98 3.51 -3.84 6.36
N GLY A 99 2.95 -2.63 6.38
CA GLY A 99 1.64 -2.38 6.95
C GLY A 99 1.27 -0.91 7.02
N VAL A 100 0.32 -0.62 7.91
CA VAL A 100 -0.10 0.75 8.23
C VAL A 100 0.06 1.03 9.72
N ALA A 101 0.45 2.24 10.07
CA ALA A 101 0.36 2.72 11.44
C ALA A 101 -0.96 3.46 11.65
N GLU A 102 -1.41 3.53 12.91
CA GLU A 102 -2.52 4.40 13.24
C GLU A 102 -2.12 5.87 13.09
N ARG A 103 -3.13 6.73 12.87
CA ARG A 103 -2.88 8.17 12.69
C ARG A 103 -2.21 8.82 13.91
N ARG A 104 -2.52 8.33 15.11
CA ARG A 104 -1.93 8.82 16.37
C ARG A 104 -0.43 8.50 16.41
N ASP A 105 -0.07 7.24 16.19
CA ASP A 105 1.32 6.79 16.12
C ASP A 105 2.12 7.54 15.05
N TRP A 106 1.52 7.82 13.88
CA TRP A 106 2.16 8.64 12.85
C TRP A 106 2.45 10.08 13.32
N LEU A 107 1.52 10.69 14.05
CA LEU A 107 1.73 12.04 14.60
C LEU A 107 2.82 12.06 15.67
N ASP A 108 2.92 11.00 16.47
CA ASP A 108 3.91 10.89 17.54
C ASP A 108 5.31 10.58 16.99
N SER A 109 5.41 9.69 16.00
CA SER A 109 6.65 9.44 15.24
C SER A 109 7.17 10.72 14.57
N LYS A 110 6.30 11.51 13.93
CA LYS A 110 6.68 12.80 13.32
C LYS A 110 7.24 13.80 14.35
N LYS A 111 6.81 13.73 15.61
CA LYS A 111 7.30 14.59 16.70
C LYS A 111 8.59 14.05 17.35
N GLY A 112 9.16 12.96 16.84
CA GLY A 112 10.32 12.30 17.42
C GLY A 112 10.03 11.59 18.74
N LYS A 113 8.75 11.35 19.07
CA LYS A 113 8.32 10.77 20.34
C LYS A 113 8.20 9.24 20.33
N MET A 114 8.40 8.63 19.17
CA MET A 114 8.25 7.18 18.99
C MET A 114 9.45 6.61 18.22
N PRO A 115 10.23 5.69 18.82
CA PRO A 115 11.32 5.00 18.14
C PRO A 115 10.79 4.02 17.06
N GLN A 116 11.69 3.59 16.17
CA GLN A 116 11.34 2.68 15.08
C GLN A 116 10.87 1.30 15.58
N SER A 117 11.46 0.78 16.66
CA SER A 117 11.05 -0.50 17.27
C SER A 117 9.59 -0.48 17.71
N GLU A 118 9.18 0.59 18.37
CA GLU A 118 7.78 0.79 18.81
C GLU A 118 6.83 0.94 17.62
N THR A 119 7.29 1.52 16.50
CA THR A 119 6.50 1.57 15.26
C THR A 119 6.25 0.17 14.70
N ILE A 120 7.25 -0.71 14.71
CA ILE A 120 7.13 -2.10 14.25
C ILE A 120 6.18 -2.88 15.17
N GLU A 121 6.24 -2.66 16.48
CA GLU A 121 5.35 -3.34 17.43
C GLU A 121 3.89 -2.91 17.28
N ARG A 122 3.65 -1.63 17.02
CA ARG A 122 2.29 -1.05 16.93
C ARG A 122 1.69 -1.10 15.53
N MET A 123 2.45 -1.47 14.50
CA MET A 123 1.94 -1.50 13.13
C MET A 123 0.82 -2.52 12.95
N LEU A 124 -0.12 -2.18 12.09
CA LEU A 124 -1.15 -3.08 11.60
C LEU A 124 -0.63 -3.70 10.30
N VAL A 125 -0.21 -4.96 10.40
CA VAL A 125 0.30 -5.73 9.26
C VAL A 125 -0.83 -5.99 8.27
N PHE A 126 -0.53 -6.07 6.98
CA PHE A 126 -1.57 -6.40 6.01
C PHE A 126 -2.11 -7.82 6.22
N LYS A 127 -3.42 -7.99 5.97
CA LYS A 127 -4.06 -9.31 5.94
C LYS A 127 -3.43 -10.18 4.86
N ASP A 128 -3.23 -9.57 3.69
CA ASP A 128 -2.57 -10.17 2.53
C ASP A 128 -2.13 -9.07 1.55
N VAL A 129 -1.12 -9.38 0.72
CA VAL A 129 -0.63 -8.54 -0.37
C VAL A 129 -1.08 -9.16 -1.69
N LEU A 130 -2.01 -8.49 -2.36
CA LEU A 130 -2.64 -8.96 -3.58
C LEU A 130 -1.98 -8.34 -4.80
N ASN A 131 -1.96 -9.07 -5.90
CA ASN A 131 -1.57 -8.57 -7.22
C ASN A 131 -2.78 -8.60 -8.15
N PHE A 132 -2.96 -7.54 -8.94
CA PHE A 132 -4.04 -7.44 -9.92
C PHE A 132 -3.46 -6.97 -11.24
N GLU A 133 -3.90 -7.61 -12.32
CA GLU A 133 -3.56 -7.21 -13.68
C GLU A 133 -4.76 -6.46 -14.29
N PRO A 134 -4.58 -5.21 -14.77
CA PRO A 134 -5.64 -4.50 -15.45
C PRO A 134 -5.94 -5.19 -16.78
N VAL A 135 -7.23 -5.35 -17.08
CA VAL A 135 -7.66 -5.75 -18.42
C VAL A 135 -7.43 -4.56 -19.33
N HIS A 136 -6.55 -4.74 -20.32
CA HIS A 136 -6.21 -3.69 -21.26
C HIS A 136 -7.37 -3.47 -22.23
N ALA A 137 -7.55 -2.26 -22.75
CA ALA A 137 -8.52 -2.03 -23.82
C ALA A 137 -8.02 -2.74 -25.09
N GLY A 138 -8.79 -3.70 -25.59
CA GLY A 138 -8.40 -4.51 -26.74
C GLY A 138 -9.59 -5.24 -27.36
N TRP A 139 -9.40 -5.72 -28.58
CA TRP A 139 -10.36 -6.61 -29.24
C TRP A 139 -10.14 -8.03 -28.75
N TYR A 140 -11.01 -8.48 -27.85
CA TYR A 140 -11.01 -9.86 -27.36
C TYR A 140 -12.12 -10.64 -28.06
N ARG A 141 -11.90 -11.93 -28.35
CA ARG A 141 -12.98 -12.78 -28.86
C ARG A 141 -14.00 -13.04 -27.75
N GLU A 142 -15.23 -13.31 -28.16
CA GLU A 142 -16.33 -13.55 -27.21
C GLU A 142 -16.01 -14.80 -26.36
N GLY A 143 -15.99 -14.64 -25.03
CA GLY A 143 -15.63 -15.70 -24.08
C GLY A 143 -14.20 -15.62 -23.51
N GLU A 144 -13.28 -14.84 -24.09
CA GLU A 144 -11.89 -14.75 -23.61
C GLU A 144 -11.70 -13.82 -22.40
N ASN A 145 -12.78 -13.15 -21.96
CA ASN A 145 -12.71 -12.09 -20.96
C ASN A 145 -13.97 -12.03 -20.08
N GLU A 146 -14.42 -13.17 -19.54
CA GLU A 146 -15.65 -13.30 -18.74
C GLU A 146 -15.66 -12.50 -17.42
N GLY A 147 -14.54 -11.91 -17.00
CA GLY A 147 -14.51 -10.93 -15.91
C GLY A 147 -15.03 -9.53 -16.28
N SER A 148 -15.32 -9.24 -17.56
CA SER A 148 -15.34 -7.86 -18.08
C SER A 148 -16.71 -7.27 -18.48
N ARG A 149 -17.84 -7.97 -18.33
CA ARG A 149 -19.15 -7.44 -18.80
C ARG A 149 -20.29 -7.61 -17.81
N ARG A 150 -20.23 -6.95 -16.65
CA ARG A 150 -21.47 -6.54 -15.97
C ARG A 150 -21.84 -5.12 -16.37
N ARG A 151 -22.39 -4.99 -17.59
CA ARG A 151 -23.20 -3.83 -17.97
C ARG A 151 -24.27 -3.63 -16.90
N ARG A 152 -24.15 -2.60 -16.06
CA ARG A 152 -25.31 -2.08 -15.33
C ARG A 152 -26.26 -1.52 -16.37
N LYS A 153 -27.33 -2.26 -16.67
CA LYS A 153 -28.53 -1.68 -17.28
C LYS A 153 -29.01 -0.56 -16.35
N ARG A 154 -29.40 0.55 -16.99
CA ARG A 154 -29.77 1.87 -16.46
C ARG A 154 -30.54 1.83 -15.14
#